data_AF-A0A9X1UDM7-F1
#
_entry.id   AF-A0A9X1UDM7-F1
#
_cell.length_a   1.000
_cell.length_b   1.000
_cell.length_c   1.000
_cell.angle_alpha   90.00
_cell.angle_beta   90.00
_cell.angle_gamma   90.00
#
_symmetry.space_group_name_H-M   'P 1'
#
loop_
_entity.id
_entity.type
_entity.pdbx_description
1 polymer ?
#
loop_
_entity_poly.entity_id
_entity_poly.type
_entity_poly.pdbx_seq_one_letter_code
_entity_poly.pdbx_strand_id
1 'polypeptide(L)'
;MKPNQISLPLEVRPEEVMRKQSLGSAIELCAELGGYALDKTLQQELEVDKAQFSRWQSGTEGIVWPKFVRLMELCGNDAPLLWMLHQRGYDLHSIRRRETETERENRLLREENAALRRVLSGAATA
;
A
#
# COMPACT_ATOMS: atom_id res chain seq x y z
N MET A 1 -21.65 -3.83 -13.54
CA MET A 1 -21.33 -3.09 -12.31
C MET A 1 -20.79 -4.11 -11.32
N LYS A 2 -19.46 -4.31 -11.27
CA LYS A 2 -18.86 -5.26 -10.31
C LYS A 2 -19.05 -4.67 -8.91
N PRO A 3 -19.38 -5.48 -7.89
CA PRO A 3 -19.67 -4.99 -6.55
C PRO A 3 -18.47 -4.21 -6.04
N ASN A 4 -18.77 -3.06 -5.42
CA ASN A 4 -17.84 -2.17 -4.74
C ASN A 4 -17.29 -2.94 -3.51
N GLN A 5 -16.36 -3.85 -3.77
CA GLN A 5 -15.66 -4.60 -2.76
C GLN A 5 -14.89 -3.56 -1.95
N ILE A 6 -15.21 -3.45 -0.65
CA ILE A 6 -14.40 -2.68 0.28
C ILE A 6 -12.98 -3.22 0.11
N SER A 7 -12.13 -2.44 -0.54
CA SER A 7 -10.73 -2.78 -0.81
C SER A 7 -10.03 -2.76 0.54
N LEU A 8 -10.09 -3.89 1.24
CA LEU A 8 -9.26 -4.13 2.41
C LEU A 8 -7.82 -3.87 1.97
N PRO A 9 -7.08 -3.00 2.68
CA PRO A 9 -5.68 -2.75 2.35
C PRO A 9 -4.95 -4.09 2.28
N LEU A 10 -4.43 -4.42 1.10
CA LEU A 10 -3.65 -5.62 0.91
C LEU A 10 -2.29 -5.37 1.55
N GLU A 11 -1.96 -6.22 2.52
CA GLU A 11 -0.66 -6.14 3.19
C GLU A 11 0.44 -6.48 2.20
N VAL A 12 1.27 -5.49 1.90
CA VAL A 12 2.44 -5.67 1.03
C VAL A 12 3.62 -6.04 1.89
N ARG A 13 4.21 -7.20 1.62
CA ARG A 13 5.42 -7.61 2.32
C ARG A 13 6.61 -6.77 1.87
N PRO A 14 7.35 -6.11 2.79
CA PRO A 14 8.48 -5.27 2.43
C PRO A 14 9.52 -5.99 1.56
N GLU A 15 9.79 -7.26 1.85
CA GLU A 15 10.79 -8.05 1.11
C GLU A 15 10.45 -8.20 -0.38
N GLU A 16 9.17 -8.27 -0.74
CA GLU A 16 8.73 -8.42 -2.13
C GLU A 16 8.94 -7.13 -2.92
N VAL A 17 8.73 -5.99 -2.26
CA VAL A 17 8.95 -4.64 -2.82
C VAL A 17 10.44 -4.38 -3.00
N MET A 18 11.26 -4.69 -1.99
CA MET A 18 12.70 -4.41 -1.98
C MET A 18 13.45 -5.13 -3.10
N ARG A 19 12.95 -6.29 -3.56
CA ARG A 19 13.57 -7.09 -4.64
C ARG A 19 13.34 -6.52 -6.04
N LYS A 20 12.41 -5.57 -6.19
CA LYS A 20 12.04 -5.00 -7.50
C LYS A 20 13.14 -4.07 -8.00
N GLN A 21 13.54 -4.25 -9.26
CA GLN A 21 14.69 -3.57 -9.88
C GLN A 21 14.35 -2.19 -10.45
N SER A 22 13.06 -1.93 -10.67
CA SER A 22 12.58 -0.68 -11.24
C SER A 22 11.20 -0.32 -10.71
N LEU A 23 10.82 0.95 -10.87
CA LEU A 23 9.47 1.43 -10.55
C LEU A 23 8.41 0.69 -11.37
N GLY A 24 8.72 0.38 -12.63
CA GLY A 24 7.89 -0.46 -13.49
C GLY A 24 7.60 -1.84 -12.88
N SER A 25 8.63 -2.53 -12.38
CA SER A 25 8.46 -3.84 -11.75
C SER A 25 7.72 -3.77 -10.41
N ALA A 26 7.76 -2.63 -9.71
CA ALA A 26 6.95 -2.39 -8.53
C ALA A 26 5.48 -2.08 -8.86
N ILE A 27 5.22 -1.39 -9.98
CA ILE A 27 3.87 -1.18 -10.55
C ILE A 27 3.25 -2.52 -10.98
N GLU A 28 4.05 -3.40 -11.57
CA GLU A 28 3.61 -4.76 -11.91
C GLU A 28 3.24 -5.57 -10.68
N LEU A 29 4.09 -5.56 -9.65
CA LEU A 29 3.76 -6.18 -8.36
C LEU A 29 2.45 -5.63 -7.77
N CYS A 30 2.25 -4.32 -7.86
CA CYS A 30 1.03 -3.67 -7.38
C CYS A 30 -0.22 -4.26 -8.05
N ALA A 31 -0.20 -4.37 -9.38
CA ALA A 31 -1.29 -4.96 -10.15
C ALA A 31 -1.48 -6.44 -9.80
N GLU A 32 -0.39 -7.22 -9.75
CA GLU A 32 -0.43 -8.65 -9.41
C GLU A 32 -1.09 -8.90 -8.05
N LEU A 33 -0.68 -8.15 -7.01
CA LEU A 33 -1.27 -8.25 -5.67
C LEU A 33 -2.75 -7.83 -5.65
N GLY A 34 -3.13 -6.87 -6.48
CA GLY A 34 -4.52 -6.46 -6.67
C GLY A 34 -5.38 -7.42 -7.48
N GLY A 35 -4.80 -8.52 -7.99
CA GLY A 35 -5.51 -9.48 -8.86
C GLY A 35 -5.69 -9.00 -10.30
N TYR A 36 -4.87 -8.05 -10.73
CA TYR A 36 -4.87 -7.48 -12.07
C TYR A 36 -3.62 -7.90 -12.86
N ALA A 37 -3.77 -8.04 -14.17
CA ALA A 37 -2.64 -7.98 -15.09
C ALA A 37 -2.44 -6.53 -15.55
N LEU A 38 -1.21 -6.15 -15.89
CA LEU A 38 -0.91 -4.87 -16.55
C LEU A 38 -1.37 -4.90 -18.02
N ASP A 39 -2.67 -4.99 -18.23
CA ASP A 39 -3.28 -5.16 -19.54
C ASP A 39 -4.25 -4.01 -19.89
N LYS A 40 -4.93 -4.16 -21.04
CA LYS A 40 -5.89 -3.16 -21.52
C LYS A 40 -7.08 -2.98 -20.58
N THR A 41 -7.44 -3.99 -19.80
CA THR A 41 -8.58 -3.92 -18.87
C THR A 41 -8.22 -3.02 -17.70
N LEU A 42 -7.04 -3.19 -17.11
CA LEU A 42 -6.54 -2.30 -16.07
C LEU A 42 -6.34 -0.87 -16.60
N GLN A 43 -5.84 -0.71 -17.83
CA GLN A 43 -5.71 0.60 -18.47
C GLN A 43 -7.05 1.34 -18.59
N GLN A 44 -8.12 0.62 -18.96
CA GLN A 44 -9.46 1.17 -19.07
C GLN A 44 -10.03 1.56 -17.71
N GLU A 45 -9.87 0.71 -16.68
CA GLU A 45 -10.34 1.01 -15.31
C GLU A 45 -9.61 2.20 -14.67
N LEU A 46 -8.37 2.45 -15.07
CA LEU A 46 -7.55 3.57 -14.60
C LEU A 46 -7.68 4.84 -15.45
N GLU A 47 -8.43 4.78 -16.55
CA GLU A 47 -8.59 5.89 -17.50
C GLU A 47 -7.24 6.46 -17.99
N VAL A 48 -6.24 5.58 -18.17
CA VAL A 48 -4.91 5.95 -18.66
C VAL A 48 -4.77 5.66 -20.15
N ASP A 49 -3.93 6.45 -20.83
CA ASP A 49 -3.54 6.19 -22.22
C ASP A 49 -2.85 4.82 -22.33
N LYS A 50 -3.09 4.15 -23.46
CA LYS A 50 -2.61 2.80 -23.80
C LYS A 50 -1.09 2.64 -23.66
N ALA A 51 -0.34 3.71 -23.87
CA ALA A 51 1.12 3.71 -23.78
C ALA A 51 1.66 4.21 -22.42
N GLN A 52 0.80 4.61 -21.48
CA GLN A 52 1.23 5.17 -20.19
C GLN A 52 2.02 4.15 -19.37
N PHE A 53 1.55 2.90 -19.29
CA PHE A 53 2.25 1.86 -18.55
C PHE A 53 3.60 1.51 -19.16
N SER A 54 3.70 1.41 -20.49
CA SER A 54 4.99 1.22 -21.14
C SER A 54 5.96 2.35 -20.81
N ARG A 55 5.51 3.61 -20.80
CA ARG A 55 6.37 4.77 -20.48
C ARG A 55 6.83 4.77 -19.02
N TRP A 56 5.99 4.32 -18.08
CA TRP A 56 6.37 4.15 -16.68
C TRP A 56 7.30 2.96 -16.46
N GLN A 57 7.09 1.86 -17.18
CA GLN A 57 7.95 0.68 -17.12
C GLN A 57 9.35 0.96 -17.68
N SER A 58 9.44 1.69 -18.79
CA SER A 58 10.71 2.08 -19.41
C SER A 58 11.40 3.27 -18.74
N GLY A 59 10.69 3.99 -17.85
CA GLY A 59 11.20 5.19 -17.20
C GLY A 59 11.36 6.41 -18.11
N THR A 60 10.73 6.40 -19.30
CA THR A 60 10.84 7.48 -20.29
C THR A 60 9.98 8.71 -19.97
N GLU A 61 9.02 8.59 -19.06
CA GLU A 61 8.16 9.69 -18.60
C GLU A 61 8.04 9.68 -17.07
N GLY A 62 7.90 10.86 -16.47
CA GLY A 62 7.57 11.01 -15.06
C GLY A 62 6.17 10.46 -14.72
N ILE A 63 5.98 10.16 -13.44
CA ILE A 63 4.69 9.69 -12.92
C ILE A 63 3.78 10.88 -12.60
N VAL A 64 2.57 10.86 -13.15
CA VAL A 64 1.51 11.81 -12.80
C VAL A 64 0.83 11.34 -11.52
N TRP A 65 1.00 12.09 -10.44
CA TRP A 65 0.58 11.68 -9.09
C TRP A 65 -0.89 11.23 -8.98
N PRO A 66 -1.91 11.95 -9.50
CA PRO A 66 -3.30 11.49 -9.44
C PRO A 66 -3.52 10.10 -10.06
N LYS A 67 -2.86 9.80 -11.18
CA LYS A 67 -2.96 8.49 -11.85
C LYS A 67 -2.27 7.39 -11.04
N PHE A 68 -1.18 7.74 -10.37
CA PHE A 68 -0.43 6.83 -9.52
C PHE A 68 -1.19 6.46 -8.25
N VAL A 69 -1.83 7.44 -7.62
CA VAL A 69 -2.74 7.21 -6.49
C VAL A 69 -3.89 6.31 -6.92
N ARG A 70 -4.51 6.61 -8.07
CA ARG A 70 -5.63 5.81 -8.58
C ARG A 70 -5.23 4.35 -8.83
N LEU A 71 -4.03 4.10 -9.34
CA LEU A 71 -3.46 2.76 -9.48
C LEU A 71 -3.39 2.03 -8.12
N MET A 72 -2.79 2.67 -7.11
CA MET A 72 -2.63 2.08 -5.77
C MET A 72 -3.98 1.85 -5.07
N GLU A 73 -4.92 2.78 -5.22
CA GLU A 73 -6.29 2.64 -4.71
C GLU A 73 -7.04 1.49 -5.38
N LEU A 74 -6.96 1.39 -6.71
CA LEU A 74 -7.63 0.31 -7.46
C LEU A 74 -7.04 -1.06 -7.11
N CYS A 75 -5.71 -1.16 -6.99
CA CYS A 75 -5.04 -2.40 -6.62
C CYS A 75 -5.06 -2.67 -5.11
N GLY A 76 -5.55 -1.73 -4.30
CA GLY A 76 -5.67 -1.85 -2.85
C GLY A 76 -4.33 -1.89 -2.09
N ASN A 77 -3.22 -1.43 -2.69
CA ASN A 77 -1.89 -1.53 -2.09
C ASN A 77 -0.92 -0.41 -2.52
N ASP A 78 0.10 -0.15 -1.69
CA ASP A 78 1.07 0.93 -1.87
C ASP A 78 2.43 0.46 -2.42
N ALA A 79 2.53 -0.73 -3.01
CA ALA A 79 3.82 -1.32 -3.42
C ALA A 79 4.74 -0.38 -4.22
N PRO A 80 4.24 0.42 -5.18
CA PRO A 80 5.07 1.35 -5.95
C PRO A 80 5.64 2.49 -5.10
N LEU A 81 4.84 3.02 -4.17
CA LEU A 81 5.27 4.08 -3.25
C LEU A 81 6.29 3.56 -2.24
N LEU A 82 6.07 2.36 -1.69
CA LEU A 82 7.01 1.69 -0.81
C LEU A 82 8.36 1.44 -1.51
N TRP A 83 8.34 1.07 -2.79
CA TRP A 83 9.57 0.94 -3.58
C TRP A 83 10.32 2.27 -3.68
N MET A 84 9.61 3.37 -3.96
CA MET A 84 10.23 4.71 -4.03
C MET A 84 10.88 5.11 -2.70
N LEU A 85 10.24 4.79 -1.57
CA LEU A 85 10.79 5.04 -0.24
C LEU A 85 12.07 4.22 0.00
N HIS A 86 12.05 2.93 -0.33
CA HIS A 86 13.22 2.07 -0.25
C HIS A 86 14.40 2.60 -1.10
N GLN A 87 14.15 3.00 -2.35
CA GLN A 87 15.18 3.59 -3.22
C GLN A 87 15.78 4.90 -2.67
N ARG A 88 15.07 5.58 -1.77
CA ARG A 88 15.54 6.79 -1.08
C ARG A 88 16.22 6.49 0.26
N GLY A 89 16.38 5.22 0.63
CA GLY A 89 17.05 4.76 1.84
C GLY A 89 16.17 4.72 3.09
N TYR A 90 14.85 4.77 2.93
CA TYR A 90 13.94 4.61 4.06
C TYR A 90 13.80 3.12 4.43
N ASP A 91 13.81 2.84 5.72
CA ASP A 91 13.49 1.50 6.26
C ASP A 91 11.98 1.27 6.21
N LEU A 92 11.54 0.35 5.35
CA LEU A 92 10.13 0.02 5.16
C LEU A 92 9.47 -0.59 6.41
N HIS A 93 10.24 -1.23 7.29
CA HIS A 93 9.70 -1.80 8.54
C HIS A 93 9.38 -0.72 9.59
N SER A 94 9.91 0.49 9.41
CA SER A 94 9.67 1.64 10.30
C SER A 94 8.53 2.55 9.82
N ILE A 95 8.04 2.34 8.59
CA ILE A 95 7.03 3.21 7.99
C ILE A 95 5.65 2.88 8.53
N ARG A 96 4.92 3.92 8.90
CA ARG A 96 3.49 3.84 9.24
C ARG A 96 2.72 4.88 8.45
N ARG A 97 1.50 4.52 8.04
CA ARG A 97 0.54 5.51 7.53
C ARG A 97 0.25 6.53 8.63
N ARG A 98 -0.08 7.75 8.21
CA ARG A 98 -0.53 8.78 9.13
C ARG A 98 -1.90 8.37 9.66
N GLU A 99 -2.00 8.28 10.97
CA GLU A 99 -3.26 8.04 11.66
C GLU A 99 -4.14 9.29 11.55
N THR A 100 -5.43 9.09 11.27
CA THR A 100 -6.46 10.07 11.58
C THR A 100 -6.57 10.24 13.10
N GLU A 101 -7.21 11.32 13.56
CA GLU A 101 -7.40 11.54 15.00
C GLU A 101 -8.16 10.37 15.65
N THR A 102 -9.16 9.83 14.97
CA THR A 102 -9.93 8.68 15.44
C THR A 102 -9.11 7.39 15.48
N GLU A 103 -8.27 7.12 14.47
CA GLU A 103 -7.39 5.95 14.48
C GLU A 103 -6.36 6.03 15.61
N ARG A 104 -5.81 7.24 15.83
CA ARG A 104 -4.87 7.51 16.91
C ARG A 104 -5.52 7.30 18.28
N GLU A 105 -6.70 7.87 18.51
CA GLU A 105 -7.46 7.70 19.76
C GLU A 105 -7.76 6.21 20.01
N ASN A 106 -8.21 5.49 18.97
CA ASN A 106 -8.50 4.06 19.10
C ASN A 106 -7.27 3.25 19.50
N ARG A 107 -6.10 3.57 18.94
CA ARG A 107 -4.84 2.93 19.32
C ARG A 107 -4.49 3.19 20.78
N LEU A 108 -4.53 4.46 21.22
CA LEU A 108 -4.21 4.83 22.60
C LEU A 108 -5.14 4.12 23.60
N LEU A 109 -6.44 4.10 23.32
CA LEU A 109 -7.43 3.41 24.17
C LEU A 109 -7.19 1.89 24.22
N ARG A 110 -6.77 1.27 23.12
CA ARG A 110 -6.42 -0.16 23.09
C ARG A 110 -5.13 -0.45 23.86
N GLU A 111 -4.11 0.40 23.72
CA GLU A 111 -2.85 0.31 24.47
C GLU A 111 -3.11 0.44 25.98
N GLU A 112 -3.92 1.41 26.39
CA GLU A 112 -4.35 1.61 27.78
C GLU A 112 -5.14 0.41 28.31
N ASN A 113 -6.15 -0.07 27.58
CA ASN A 113 -6.90 -1.27 27.95
C ASN A 113 -6.00 -2.49 28.11
N ALA A 114 -5.03 -2.68 27.22
CA ALA A 114 -4.08 -3.79 27.30
C ALA A 114 -3.15 -3.66 28.52
N ALA A 115 -2.75 -2.44 28.89
CA ALA A 115 -1.97 -2.18 30.10
C ALA A 115 -2.79 -2.45 31.37
N LEU A 116 -4.01 -1.92 31.45
CA LEU A 116 -4.94 -2.13 32.57
C LEU A 116 -5.25 -3.61 32.77
N ARG A 117 -5.54 -4.35 31.68
CA ARG A 117 -5.78 -5.80 31.75
C ARG A 117 -4.58 -6.58 32.28
N ARG A 118 -3.36 -6.18 31.93
CA ARG A 118 -2.12 -6.77 32.48
C ARG A 118 -2.00 -6.52 33.98
N VAL A 119 -2.26 -5.30 34.44
CA VAL A 119 -2.23 -4.96 35.88
C VAL A 119 -3.30 -5.74 36.65
N LEU A 120 -4.53 -5.78 36.15
CA LEU A 120 -5.64 -6.47 36.83
C LEU A 120 -5.46 -7.99 36.86
N SER A 121 -4.94 -8.60 35.80
CA SER A 121 -4.63 -10.05 35.79
C SER A 121 -3.45 -10.42 36.68
N GLY A 122 -2.43 -9.56 36.78
CA GLY A 122 -1.34 -9.70 37.74
C GLY A 122 -1.79 -9.52 39.20
N ALA A 123 -2.74 -8.63 39.46
CA ALA A 123 -3.31 -8.42 40.79
C ALA A 123 -4.29 -9.52 41.23
N ALA A 124 -4.92 -10.24 40.30
CA ALA A 124 -5.83 -11.35 40.60
C ALA A 124 -5.13 -12.69 40.89
N THR A 125 -3.80 -12.76 40.70
CA THR A 125 -2.98 -13.96 40.91
C THR A 125 -2.00 -13.84 42.08
N ALA A 126 -2.03 -12.71 42.80
CA ALA A 126 -1.27 -12.43 44.02
C ALA A 126 -2.22 -12.39 45.23
#